data_AF-A0A2D6XGN6-F1
#
_entry.id   AF-A0A2D6XGN6-F1
#
_cell.length_a   1.000
_cell.length_b   1.000
_cell.length_c   1.000
_cell.angle_alpha   90.00
_cell.angle_beta   90.00
_cell.angle_gamma   90.00
#
_symmetry.space_group_name_H-M   'P 1'
#
loop_
_entity.id
_entity.type
_entity.pdbx_description
1 polymer ?
#
loop_
_entity_poly.entity_id
_entity_poly.type
_entity_poly.pdbx_seq_one_letter_code
_entity_poly.pdbx_strand_id
1 'polypeptide(L)'
;MKKIGVFVILLLVFSLFPLAIADDNASDNNSAINNSDNDPDTTTSQQDPSKIEKGFECLEEKVESDCSGAGTVSEIALTILATPDNVFDECVDELKNKESGDNFGTIKDTALAVLALNHAGEDTEEAEKWLISQNTTPDDLIWYLEQDSNQATQCKISYNSNDYTINVNDNKKIDSNAGSCLTRAQSNFWLKIAQSCFDEEFQVSCNKNFIATLLYKNQNSPTIYPLSGTASEPAFGTIPLKVRSKCFPSSAGGNTCDYESTAWAALALSEKDYNIEEFIPYIVAMSDSNKRYLPNAFIYMLTNYDDYATNLIQDQNLGNYWEAPASAYNKYYDTALALISLSSSSAEQVVKSKDWLLFSQASNGCWANSIRDTAIVLWALEGRSGRGGGGSGGVTRCSQANFFCIPKTDCPSEDDVGNNYFCSSLSDTCCKTENLKSCSEYGGTTCASDKICTNEKKAIDTDECCVGECTDRPVTVECEEFGYICKDSCSDNQEEVGYDCGALGGFCCRTTPGDEEGAWWIWLLIILIVVVLAAIIWVFRARLKLFLFKFKSKFQKQKSPKGGSPAAPRGPPGFPPRPGFPPIRRQPAPARRPVPRRGPPKKDVLDPIFKKLKDMSK
;
A
#
# COMPACT_ATOMS: atom_id res chain seq x y z
N MET A 1 -59.72 14.79 -5.26
CA MET A 1 -58.73 13.71 -5.02
C MET A 1 -57.33 14.31 -5.03
N LYS A 2 -56.72 14.57 -3.85
CA LYS A 2 -55.32 15.04 -3.68
C LYS A 2 -55.00 15.18 -2.18
N LYS A 3 -55.01 14.10 -1.38
CA LYS A 3 -54.48 14.10 0.03
C LYS A 3 -54.14 12.67 0.51
N ILE A 4 -53.31 11.94 -0.24
CA ILE A 4 -52.77 10.64 0.21
C ILE A 4 -51.22 10.60 0.19
N GLY A 5 -50.55 11.56 -0.46
CA GLY A 5 -49.09 11.53 -0.63
C GLY A 5 -48.23 11.95 0.58
N VAL A 6 -48.80 12.56 1.64
CA VAL A 6 -47.99 13.10 2.76
C VAL A 6 -47.83 12.09 3.91
N PHE A 7 -48.68 11.07 3.99
CA PHE A 7 -48.67 10.12 5.12
C PHE A 7 -47.68 8.95 4.94
N VAL A 8 -47.22 8.69 3.70
CA VAL A 8 -46.29 7.59 3.41
C VAL A 8 -44.83 8.01 3.59
N ILE A 9 -44.52 9.30 3.43
CA ILE A 9 -43.15 9.82 3.57
C ILE A 9 -42.74 9.94 5.05
N LEU A 10 -43.69 10.22 5.96
CA LEU A 10 -43.38 10.35 7.39
C LEU A 10 -43.20 9.00 8.12
N LEU A 11 -43.71 7.92 7.53
CA LEU A 11 -43.64 6.55 8.09
C LEU A 11 -42.37 5.82 7.64
N LEU A 12 -41.78 6.20 6.50
CA LEU A 12 -40.51 5.68 5.98
C LEU A 12 -39.27 6.26 6.70
N VAL A 13 -39.38 7.44 7.31
CA VAL A 13 -38.28 8.06 8.07
C VAL A 13 -38.15 7.50 9.49
N PHE A 14 -39.21 6.88 10.02
CA PHE A 14 -39.21 6.30 11.38
C PHE A 14 -38.73 4.84 11.45
N SER A 15 -38.57 4.16 10.31
CA SER A 15 -38.16 2.75 10.25
C SER A 15 -36.65 2.53 10.04
N LEU A 16 -35.83 3.57 10.12
CA LEU A 16 -34.38 3.51 9.82
C LEU A 16 -33.45 3.85 11.00
N PHE A 17 -33.94 3.87 12.25
CA PHE A 17 -33.06 4.01 13.42
C PHE A 17 -33.30 2.88 14.42
N PRO A 18 -32.39 1.89 14.51
CA PRO A 18 -32.32 1.04 15.70
C PRO A 18 -31.75 1.87 16.86
N LEU A 19 -32.55 2.08 17.90
CA LEU A 19 -32.06 2.55 19.20
C LEU A 19 -31.39 1.37 19.89
N ALA A 20 -30.06 1.32 19.86
CA ALA A 20 -29.28 0.47 20.75
C ALA A 20 -29.29 1.12 22.14
N ILE A 21 -29.78 0.38 23.14
CA ILE A 21 -29.67 0.74 24.56
C ILE A 21 -28.39 0.04 25.05
N ALA A 22 -27.39 0.83 25.47
CA ALA A 22 -26.22 0.29 26.15
C ALA A 22 -26.58 -0.01 27.61
N ASP A 23 -26.31 -1.25 28.05
CA ASP A 23 -26.42 -1.70 29.43
C ASP A 23 -25.05 -1.50 30.10
N ASP A 24 -24.97 -0.60 31.09
CA ASP A 24 -23.78 -0.44 31.94
C ASP A 24 -23.71 -1.59 32.95
N ASN A 25 -22.97 -2.64 32.63
CA ASN A 25 -22.58 -3.65 33.62
C ASN A 25 -21.20 -3.34 34.19
N ALA A 26 -21.20 -2.61 35.31
CA ALA A 26 -20.09 -2.61 36.25
C ALA A 26 -19.98 -3.99 36.91
N SER A 27 -18.93 -4.74 36.59
CA SER A 27 -18.51 -5.91 37.36
C SER A 27 -17.20 -5.63 38.05
N ASP A 28 -17.29 -5.46 39.37
CA ASP A 28 -16.22 -5.68 40.32
C ASP A 28 -15.57 -7.05 40.07
N ASN A 29 -14.24 -7.11 39.99
CA ASN A 29 -13.54 -8.31 40.42
C ASN A 29 -12.21 -7.97 41.08
N ASN A 30 -12.20 -8.31 42.36
CA ASN A 30 -11.15 -8.21 43.34
C ASN A 30 -10.26 -9.46 43.17
N SER A 31 -9.02 -9.31 42.70
CA SER A 31 -8.05 -10.40 42.65
C SER A 31 -6.72 -10.01 43.29
N ALA A 32 -6.55 -10.59 44.47
CA ALA A 32 -5.35 -10.82 45.28
C ALA A 32 -4.00 -10.41 44.67
N ILE A 33 -3.37 -9.47 45.38
CA ILE A 33 -1.94 -9.14 45.34
C ILE A 33 -1.14 -10.34 45.85
N ASN A 34 -0.24 -10.86 45.01
CA ASN A 34 0.94 -11.59 45.46
C ASN A 34 2.18 -10.86 44.93
N ASN A 35 2.90 -10.25 45.85
CA ASN A 35 4.21 -9.65 45.63
C ASN A 35 5.26 -10.75 45.39
N SER A 36 6.03 -10.63 44.32
CA SER A 36 7.41 -11.13 44.29
C SER A 36 8.24 -10.31 43.29
N ASP A 37 9.04 -9.40 43.87
CA ASP A 37 10.37 -8.94 43.48
C ASP A 37 10.69 -8.63 41.99
N ASN A 38 10.59 -7.33 41.71
CA ASN A 38 11.43 -6.46 40.89
C ASN A 38 12.65 -7.06 40.15
N ASP A 39 12.53 -7.09 38.83
CA ASP A 39 13.63 -6.83 37.89
C ASP A 39 13.10 -5.84 36.82
N PRO A 40 13.49 -4.55 36.84
CA PRO A 40 13.10 -3.61 35.81
C PRO A 40 14.23 -3.57 34.79
N ASP A 41 14.00 -4.12 33.60
CA ASP A 41 14.42 -3.57 32.29
C ASP A 41 14.57 -4.68 31.24
N THR A 42 13.44 -5.26 30.81
CA THR A 42 13.29 -5.85 29.47
C THR A 42 11.80 -5.90 29.15
N THR A 43 11.23 -4.78 28.68
CA THR A 43 9.85 -4.73 28.20
C THR A 43 9.79 -5.35 26.81
N THR A 44 9.82 -6.68 26.73
CA THR A 44 9.40 -7.39 25.52
C THR A 44 7.92 -7.05 25.33
N SER A 45 7.55 -6.38 24.23
CA SER A 45 6.15 -6.04 23.93
C SER A 45 5.32 -7.31 23.81
N GLN A 46 4.71 -7.73 24.92
CA GLN A 46 3.64 -8.70 24.88
C GLN A 46 2.51 -8.03 24.09
N GLN A 47 2.40 -8.39 22.81
CA GLN A 47 1.23 -8.11 21.98
C GLN A 47 0.00 -8.42 22.82
N ASP A 48 -0.87 -7.44 23.06
CA ASP A 48 -2.11 -7.65 23.79
C ASP A 48 -3.02 -8.51 22.90
N PRO A 49 -3.11 -9.85 23.12
CA PRO A 49 -3.82 -10.74 22.21
C PRO A 49 -5.31 -10.38 22.16
N SER A 50 -5.82 -9.66 23.17
CA SER A 50 -7.21 -9.19 23.21
C SER A 50 -7.50 -8.11 22.19
N LYS A 51 -6.53 -7.29 21.78
CA LYS A 51 -6.73 -6.24 20.77
C LYS A 51 -6.76 -6.82 19.37
N ILE A 52 -5.86 -7.76 19.08
CA ILE A 52 -5.83 -8.43 17.79
C ILE A 52 -7.12 -9.22 17.58
N GLU A 53 -7.58 -9.95 18.60
CA GLU A 53 -8.85 -10.67 18.57
C GLU A 53 -10.04 -9.73 18.30
N LYS A 54 -10.13 -8.60 19.01
CA LYS A 54 -11.15 -7.57 18.74
C LYS A 54 -11.09 -7.02 17.30
N GLY A 55 -9.89 -6.98 16.71
CA GLY A 55 -9.69 -6.61 15.33
C GLY A 55 -10.34 -7.62 14.38
N PHE A 56 -10.10 -8.91 14.60
CA PHE A 56 -10.75 -9.98 13.84
C PHE A 56 -12.27 -9.99 14.07
N GLU A 57 -12.74 -9.87 15.31
CA GLU A 57 -14.18 -9.77 15.62
C GLU A 57 -14.84 -8.62 14.87
N CYS A 58 -14.21 -7.42 14.86
CA CYS A 58 -14.68 -6.29 14.07
C CYS A 58 -14.73 -6.62 12.57
N LEU A 59 -13.67 -7.22 12.03
CA LEU A 59 -13.57 -7.52 10.61
C LEU A 59 -14.68 -8.49 10.20
N GLU A 60 -14.84 -9.57 10.95
CA GLU A 60 -15.86 -10.61 10.74
C GLU A 60 -17.29 -10.04 10.86
N GLU A 61 -17.55 -9.15 11.83
CA GLU A 61 -18.84 -8.46 11.94
C GLU A 61 -19.13 -7.60 10.70
N LYS A 62 -18.12 -6.90 10.18
CA LYS A 62 -18.29 -5.98 9.04
C LYS A 62 -18.44 -6.68 7.69
N VAL A 63 -17.71 -7.78 7.47
CA VAL A 63 -17.80 -8.52 6.22
C VAL A 63 -19.03 -9.43 6.17
N GLU A 64 -19.70 -9.64 7.31
CA GLU A 64 -20.81 -10.58 7.48
C GLU A 64 -20.38 -12.03 7.28
N SER A 65 -21.22 -12.99 7.70
CA SER A 65 -20.85 -14.42 7.70
C SER A 65 -20.62 -15.00 6.30
N ASP A 66 -21.14 -14.37 5.25
CA ASP A 66 -20.99 -14.80 3.86
C ASP A 66 -20.04 -13.89 3.06
N CYS A 67 -19.26 -13.04 3.74
CA CYS A 67 -18.39 -12.04 3.16
C CYS A 67 -19.10 -10.97 2.30
N SER A 68 -20.43 -10.92 2.28
CA SER A 68 -21.20 -10.00 1.42
C SER A 68 -21.10 -8.53 1.85
N GLY A 69 -20.66 -8.26 3.07
CA GLY A 69 -20.36 -6.92 3.59
C GLY A 69 -19.12 -6.28 2.95
N ALA A 70 -18.21 -7.08 2.37
CA ALA A 70 -17.07 -6.58 1.62
C ALA A 70 -17.50 -6.21 0.18
N GLY A 71 -17.61 -4.90 -0.08
CA GLY A 71 -18.21 -4.39 -1.31
C GLY A 71 -17.30 -4.45 -2.55
N THR A 72 -15.99 -4.63 -2.37
CA THR A 72 -14.98 -4.57 -3.43
C THR A 72 -14.06 -5.79 -3.43
N VAL A 73 -13.52 -6.13 -4.60
CA VAL A 73 -12.53 -7.23 -4.75
C VAL A 73 -11.32 -7.01 -3.83
N SER A 74 -10.81 -5.78 -3.80
CA SER A 74 -9.71 -5.40 -2.91
C SER A 74 -10.02 -5.65 -1.42
N GLU A 75 -11.24 -5.37 -0.95
CA GLU A 75 -11.64 -5.63 0.45
C GLU A 75 -11.73 -7.13 0.75
N ILE A 76 -12.32 -7.92 -0.16
CA ILE A 76 -12.42 -9.37 -0.02
C ILE A 76 -11.00 -9.99 -0.01
N ALA A 77 -10.15 -9.61 -0.96
CA ALA A 77 -8.79 -10.11 -1.07
C ALA A 77 -7.95 -9.81 0.19
N LEU A 78 -8.00 -8.58 0.69
CA LEU A 78 -7.29 -8.22 1.93
C LEU A 78 -7.86 -8.95 3.15
N THR A 79 -9.17 -9.21 3.19
CA THR A 79 -9.80 -10.00 4.25
C THR A 79 -9.26 -11.44 4.25
N ILE A 80 -9.13 -12.06 3.08
CA ILE A 80 -8.52 -13.41 2.95
C ILE A 80 -7.06 -13.37 3.42
N LEU A 81 -6.28 -12.37 3.00
CA LEU A 81 -4.88 -12.21 3.42
C LEU A 81 -4.72 -12.02 4.94
N ALA A 82 -5.69 -11.40 5.61
CA ALA A 82 -5.73 -11.31 7.07
C ALA A 82 -5.99 -12.67 7.75
N THR A 83 -6.67 -13.59 7.06
CA THR A 83 -7.02 -14.93 7.53
C THR A 83 -7.87 -14.95 8.82
N PRO A 84 -9.06 -14.33 8.80
CA PRO A 84 -10.02 -14.44 9.91
C PRO A 84 -10.47 -15.88 10.11
N ASP A 85 -10.91 -16.24 11.31
CA ASP A 85 -11.16 -17.65 11.60
C ASP A 85 -12.53 -18.13 11.10
N ASN A 86 -13.55 -17.26 11.13
CA ASN A 86 -14.95 -17.65 10.93
C ASN A 86 -15.51 -17.35 9.53
N VAL A 87 -14.84 -16.54 8.72
CA VAL A 87 -15.34 -16.07 7.41
C VAL A 87 -14.37 -16.30 6.25
N PHE A 88 -13.23 -16.97 6.51
CA PHE A 88 -12.18 -17.13 5.50
C PHE A 88 -12.66 -17.90 4.28
N ASP A 89 -13.27 -19.07 4.49
CA ASP A 89 -13.71 -19.94 3.39
C ASP A 89 -14.82 -19.27 2.58
N GLU A 90 -15.76 -18.60 3.26
CA GLU A 90 -16.84 -17.84 2.62
C GLU A 90 -16.30 -16.65 1.82
N CYS A 91 -15.27 -15.96 2.30
CA CYS A 91 -14.62 -14.90 1.54
C CYS A 91 -13.86 -15.43 0.32
N VAL A 92 -13.22 -16.60 0.41
CA VAL A 92 -12.58 -17.26 -0.74
C VAL A 92 -13.63 -17.60 -1.80
N ASP A 93 -14.76 -18.18 -1.40
CA ASP A 93 -15.87 -18.49 -2.30
C ASP A 93 -16.46 -17.22 -2.93
N GLU A 94 -16.67 -16.16 -2.16
CA GLU A 94 -17.18 -14.89 -2.67
C GLU A 94 -16.19 -14.23 -3.64
N LEU A 95 -14.88 -14.29 -3.37
CA LEU A 95 -13.87 -13.79 -4.30
C LEU A 95 -13.91 -14.53 -5.63
N LYS A 96 -13.96 -15.87 -5.61
CA LYS A 96 -14.12 -16.69 -6.83
C LYS A 96 -15.40 -16.33 -7.58
N ASN A 97 -16.49 -16.02 -6.89
CA ASN A 97 -17.73 -15.58 -7.53
C ASN A 97 -17.62 -14.20 -8.20
N LYS A 98 -16.62 -13.37 -7.86
CA LYS A 98 -16.32 -12.11 -8.56
C LYS A 98 -15.53 -12.30 -9.85
N GLU A 99 -14.97 -13.49 -10.09
CA GLU A 99 -14.20 -13.77 -11.29
C GLU A 99 -15.06 -13.57 -12.56
N SER A 100 -14.51 -12.87 -13.54
CA SER A 100 -15.18 -12.58 -14.80
C SER A 100 -14.26 -12.89 -15.99
N GLY A 101 -14.35 -14.13 -16.47
CA GLY A 101 -13.34 -14.68 -17.38
C GLY A 101 -12.13 -15.09 -16.55
N ASP A 102 -10.96 -14.58 -16.89
CA ASP A 102 -9.69 -14.91 -16.22
C ASP A 102 -9.18 -13.72 -15.36
N ASN A 103 -10.08 -12.91 -14.80
CA ASN A 103 -9.72 -11.70 -14.06
C ASN A 103 -10.80 -11.25 -13.06
N PHE A 104 -10.45 -10.29 -12.21
CA PHE A 104 -11.30 -9.77 -11.13
C PHE A 104 -11.57 -8.26 -11.26
N GLY A 105 -11.59 -7.73 -12.49
CA GLY A 105 -11.91 -6.33 -12.77
C GLY A 105 -10.69 -5.50 -13.20
N THR A 106 -10.15 -4.68 -12.30
CA THR A 106 -8.96 -3.86 -12.59
C THR A 106 -7.68 -4.71 -12.51
N ILE A 107 -6.56 -4.19 -13.05
CA ILE A 107 -5.25 -4.88 -12.90
C ILE A 107 -4.90 -5.05 -11.42
N LYS A 108 -5.11 -4.00 -10.61
CA LYS A 108 -4.87 -4.06 -9.18
C LYS A 108 -5.77 -5.10 -8.49
N ASP A 109 -7.06 -5.11 -8.81
CA ASP A 109 -8.01 -6.07 -8.21
C ASP A 109 -7.63 -7.50 -8.55
N THR A 110 -7.26 -7.79 -9.81
CA THR A 110 -6.76 -9.11 -10.21
C THR A 110 -5.46 -9.47 -9.51
N ALA A 111 -4.52 -8.53 -9.36
CA ALA A 111 -3.26 -8.78 -8.66
C ALA A 111 -3.49 -9.13 -7.17
N LEU A 112 -4.36 -8.38 -6.48
CA LEU A 112 -4.74 -8.69 -5.10
C LEU A 112 -5.50 -10.01 -4.98
N ALA A 113 -6.36 -10.34 -5.95
CA ALA A 113 -7.05 -11.62 -5.99
C ALA A 113 -6.08 -12.79 -6.18
N VAL A 114 -5.07 -12.65 -7.06
CA VAL A 114 -4.00 -13.65 -7.22
C VAL A 114 -3.26 -13.87 -5.90
N LEU A 115 -2.87 -12.79 -5.20
CA LEU A 115 -2.22 -12.90 -3.89
C LEU A 115 -3.11 -13.63 -2.87
N ALA A 116 -4.38 -13.25 -2.78
CA ALA A 116 -5.34 -13.82 -1.82
C ALA A 116 -5.69 -15.29 -2.11
N LEU A 117 -5.93 -15.64 -3.37
CA LEU A 117 -6.25 -17.01 -3.77
C LEU A 117 -5.03 -17.93 -3.64
N ASN A 118 -3.84 -17.45 -4.02
CA ASN A 118 -2.60 -18.18 -3.78
C ASN A 118 -2.38 -18.42 -2.27
N HIS A 119 -2.66 -17.41 -1.44
CA HIS A 119 -2.63 -17.54 0.02
C HIS A 119 -3.62 -18.62 0.53
N ALA A 120 -4.81 -18.72 -0.07
CA ALA A 120 -5.79 -19.77 0.20
C ALA A 120 -5.46 -21.14 -0.43
N GLY A 121 -4.31 -21.29 -1.09
CA GLY A 121 -3.93 -22.52 -1.78
C GLY A 121 -4.82 -22.85 -2.99
N GLU A 122 -5.47 -21.84 -3.57
CA GLU A 122 -6.29 -21.94 -4.76
C GLU A 122 -5.46 -21.71 -6.02
N ASP A 123 -5.90 -22.31 -7.13
CA ASP A 123 -5.24 -22.13 -8.42
C ASP A 123 -5.49 -20.73 -8.99
N THR A 124 -4.42 -20.09 -9.42
CA THR A 124 -4.40 -18.71 -9.94
C THR A 124 -3.81 -18.62 -11.35
N GLU A 125 -3.47 -19.75 -11.99
CA GLU A 125 -2.68 -19.78 -13.23
C GLU A 125 -3.33 -18.97 -14.38
N GLU A 126 -4.65 -19.06 -14.54
CA GLU A 126 -5.35 -18.31 -15.60
C GLU A 126 -5.37 -16.80 -15.35
N ALA A 127 -5.56 -16.38 -14.08
CA ALA A 127 -5.50 -14.97 -13.70
C ALA A 127 -4.08 -14.39 -13.84
N GLU A 128 -3.05 -15.17 -13.55
CA GLU A 128 -1.64 -14.79 -13.77
C GLU A 128 -1.33 -14.59 -15.27
N LYS A 129 -1.72 -15.54 -16.12
CA LYS A 129 -1.56 -15.44 -17.58
C LYS A 129 -2.29 -14.21 -18.13
N TRP A 130 -3.52 -13.99 -17.65
CA TRP A 130 -4.27 -12.80 -18.00
C TRP A 130 -3.49 -11.55 -17.59
N LEU A 131 -3.03 -11.46 -16.35
CA LEU A 131 -2.31 -10.30 -15.83
C LEU A 131 -1.09 -9.99 -16.68
N ILE A 132 -0.23 -10.97 -16.97
CA ILE A 132 0.95 -10.83 -17.83
C ILE A 132 0.58 -10.29 -19.22
N SER A 133 -0.53 -10.76 -19.79
CA SER A 133 -0.98 -10.29 -21.12
C SER A 133 -1.46 -8.85 -21.16
N GLN A 134 -1.69 -8.20 -20.01
CA GLN A 134 -2.16 -6.81 -19.92
C GLN A 134 -1.03 -5.77 -19.87
N ASN A 135 0.24 -6.18 -19.95
CA ASN A 135 1.34 -5.23 -19.90
C ASN A 135 1.41 -4.31 -21.12
N THR A 136 2.00 -3.13 -20.94
CA THR A 136 2.29 -2.19 -22.02
C THR A 136 3.66 -1.54 -21.82
N THR A 137 4.13 -0.79 -22.82
CA THR A 137 5.43 -0.11 -22.76
C THR A 137 5.25 1.32 -22.25
N PRO A 138 5.98 1.76 -21.20
CA PRO A 138 5.86 3.12 -20.69
C PRO A 138 6.33 4.15 -21.72
N ASP A 139 5.55 5.22 -21.88
CA ASP A 139 5.83 6.35 -22.76
C ASP A 139 6.53 7.51 -22.03
N ASP A 140 6.53 7.48 -20.71
CA ASP A 140 7.14 8.47 -19.83
C ASP A 140 8.53 8.07 -19.32
N LEU A 141 9.01 6.87 -19.66
CA LEU A 141 10.38 6.44 -19.38
C LEU A 141 11.33 6.74 -20.55
N ILE A 142 12.44 7.40 -20.25
CA ILE A 142 13.52 7.64 -21.21
C ILE A 142 14.69 6.75 -20.86
N TRP A 143 15.13 5.95 -21.84
CA TRP A 143 16.32 5.11 -21.73
C TRP A 143 17.52 5.71 -22.47
N TYR A 144 18.70 5.48 -21.90
CA TYR A 144 19.99 5.83 -22.46
C TYR A 144 20.93 4.63 -22.43
N LEU A 145 21.76 4.51 -23.45
CA LEU A 145 22.96 3.68 -23.46
C LEU A 145 24.14 4.57 -23.09
N GLU A 146 24.81 4.22 -22.00
CA GLU A 146 26.08 4.81 -21.59
C GLU A 146 27.21 3.87 -21.98
N GLN A 147 28.24 4.43 -22.60
CA GLN A 147 29.50 3.75 -22.85
C GLN A 147 30.63 4.65 -22.35
N ASP A 148 31.54 4.10 -21.55
CA ASP A 148 32.70 4.81 -21.04
C ASP A 148 33.99 3.99 -21.25
N SER A 149 35.13 4.68 -21.35
CA SER A 149 36.47 4.11 -21.50
C SER A 149 37.51 5.08 -20.97
N ASN A 150 38.59 4.57 -20.36
CA ASN A 150 39.67 5.40 -19.81
C ASN A 150 40.47 6.19 -20.86
N GLN A 151 40.34 5.86 -22.14
CA GLN A 151 41.00 6.55 -23.26
C GLN A 151 39.98 6.86 -24.35
N ALA A 152 40.26 7.82 -25.22
CA ALA A 152 39.51 7.95 -26.46
C ALA A 152 39.46 6.60 -27.21
N THR A 153 38.25 6.18 -27.59
CA THR A 153 38.01 4.87 -28.19
C THR A 153 36.99 4.97 -29.33
N GLN A 154 37.12 4.06 -30.28
CA GLN A 154 36.14 3.84 -31.32
C GLN A 154 35.32 2.60 -30.96
N CYS A 155 34.01 2.77 -30.91
CA CYS A 155 33.07 1.71 -30.60
C CYS A 155 32.17 1.40 -31.79
N LYS A 156 31.92 0.12 -31.97
CA LYS A 156 30.96 -0.46 -32.89
C LYS A 156 29.72 -0.87 -32.08
N ILE A 157 28.56 -0.38 -32.48
CA ILE A 157 27.27 -0.78 -31.93
C ILE A 157 26.49 -1.49 -33.03
N SER A 158 26.15 -2.74 -32.80
CA SER A 158 25.43 -3.58 -33.76
C SER A 158 24.02 -3.87 -33.28
N TYR A 159 23.04 -3.64 -34.16
CA TYR A 159 21.63 -3.99 -33.94
C TYR A 159 20.89 -4.05 -35.29
N ASN A 160 19.80 -4.82 -35.39
CA ASN A 160 19.04 -5.01 -36.65
C ASN A 160 19.91 -5.36 -37.87
N SER A 161 20.90 -6.24 -37.67
CA SER A 161 21.89 -6.64 -38.69
C SER A 161 22.73 -5.51 -39.29
N ASN A 162 22.70 -4.31 -38.68
CA ASN A 162 23.47 -3.15 -39.09
C ASN A 162 24.53 -2.82 -38.05
N ASP A 163 25.64 -2.28 -38.54
CA ASP A 163 26.78 -1.88 -37.73
C ASP A 163 26.97 -0.37 -37.77
N TYR A 164 27.06 0.24 -36.60
CA TYR A 164 27.26 1.69 -36.47
C TYR A 164 28.54 1.97 -35.70
N THR A 165 29.34 2.91 -36.18
CA THR A 165 30.59 3.31 -35.53
C THR A 165 30.43 4.68 -34.90
N ILE A 166 30.76 4.76 -33.61
CA ILE A 166 30.85 6.00 -32.83
C ILE A 166 32.27 6.16 -32.30
N ASN A 167 32.70 7.39 -32.05
CA ASN A 167 33.91 7.67 -31.28
C ASN A 167 33.55 8.33 -29.96
N VAL A 168 34.16 7.83 -28.88
CA VAL A 168 34.12 8.43 -27.56
C VAL A 168 35.46 9.10 -27.32
N ASN A 169 35.41 10.42 -27.20
CA ASN A 169 36.60 11.26 -27.12
C ASN A 169 37.16 11.27 -25.68
N ASP A 170 38.35 11.86 -25.48
CA ASP A 170 38.97 11.98 -24.15
C ASP A 170 38.10 12.76 -23.13
N ASN A 171 37.20 13.63 -23.62
CA ASN A 171 36.22 14.35 -22.80
C ASN A 171 34.94 13.53 -22.53
N LYS A 172 34.94 12.24 -22.86
CA LYS A 172 33.83 11.27 -22.72
C LYS A 172 32.60 11.55 -23.59
N LYS A 173 32.71 12.44 -24.58
CA LYS A 173 31.59 12.76 -25.48
C LYS A 173 31.60 11.90 -26.73
N ILE A 174 30.39 11.50 -27.12
CA ILE A 174 30.06 10.75 -28.32
C ILE A 174 29.94 11.70 -29.51
N ASP A 175 30.62 11.39 -30.61
CA ASP A 175 30.74 12.28 -31.77
C ASP A 175 29.62 12.13 -32.83
N SER A 176 28.92 10.99 -32.84
CA SER A 176 27.88 10.66 -33.82
C SER A 176 26.67 9.94 -33.19
N ASN A 177 25.55 9.91 -33.92
CA ASN A 177 24.42 9.01 -33.61
C ASN A 177 24.74 7.61 -34.14
N ALA A 178 24.04 6.58 -33.65
CA ALA A 178 24.15 5.21 -34.14
C ALA A 178 22.79 4.74 -34.69
N GLY A 179 22.54 5.06 -35.96
CA GLY A 179 21.33 4.69 -36.70
C GLY A 179 20.05 5.33 -36.17
N SER A 180 18.90 4.68 -36.41
CA SER A 180 17.56 5.17 -36.01
C SER A 180 17.22 4.95 -34.54
N CYS A 181 17.88 4.00 -33.87
CA CYS A 181 17.56 3.63 -32.50
C CYS A 181 18.31 4.47 -31.47
N LEU A 182 19.50 4.99 -31.81
CA LEU A 182 20.42 5.60 -30.85
C LEU A 182 20.78 7.02 -31.28
N THR A 183 20.33 8.00 -30.50
CA THR A 183 20.57 9.44 -30.77
C THR A 183 21.32 10.08 -29.62
N ARG A 184 22.29 10.95 -29.91
CA ARG A 184 23.06 11.62 -28.85
C ARG A 184 22.15 12.47 -27.95
N ALA A 185 22.37 12.36 -26.65
CA ALA A 185 21.62 13.06 -25.62
C ALA A 185 22.54 13.56 -24.50
N GLN A 186 21.97 14.39 -23.60
CA GLN A 186 22.66 14.89 -22.40
C GLN A 186 24.03 15.48 -22.71
N SER A 187 24.07 16.53 -23.54
CA SER A 187 25.33 17.16 -23.96
C SER A 187 26.33 16.22 -24.66
N ASN A 188 25.81 15.17 -25.30
CA ASN A 188 26.53 14.12 -26.02
C ASN A 188 27.29 13.14 -25.13
N PHE A 189 26.93 13.00 -23.85
CA PHE A 189 27.52 11.96 -23.00
C PHE A 189 26.90 10.58 -23.23
N TRP A 190 25.62 10.51 -23.64
CA TRP A 190 24.90 9.25 -23.79
C TRP A 190 24.15 9.15 -25.11
N LEU A 191 23.74 7.94 -25.46
CA LEU A 191 22.84 7.66 -26.58
C LEU A 191 21.43 7.39 -26.05
N LYS A 192 20.47 8.28 -26.30
CA LYS A 192 19.05 8.03 -26.07
C LYS A 192 18.56 6.93 -26.99
N ILE A 193 17.88 5.95 -26.40
CA ILE A 193 17.28 4.81 -27.08
C ILE A 193 15.85 5.20 -27.49
N ALA A 194 15.51 4.98 -28.76
CA ALA A 194 14.16 5.18 -29.26
C ALA A 194 13.22 4.09 -28.71
N GLN A 195 11.99 4.48 -28.31
CA GLN A 195 11.00 3.56 -27.75
C GLN A 195 10.63 2.42 -28.71
N SER A 196 10.64 2.68 -30.02
CA SER A 196 10.44 1.65 -31.06
C SER A 196 11.55 0.60 -31.13
N CYS A 197 12.64 0.79 -30.39
CA CYS A 197 13.77 -0.13 -30.30
C CYS A 197 13.91 -0.71 -28.88
N PHE A 198 12.88 -0.62 -28.05
CA PHE A 198 12.83 -1.47 -26.86
C PHE A 198 12.69 -2.92 -27.30
N ASP A 199 13.16 -3.85 -26.48
CA ASP A 199 13.32 -5.27 -26.78
C ASP A 199 14.36 -5.62 -27.87
N GLU A 200 14.97 -4.63 -28.53
CA GLU A 200 16.15 -4.81 -29.38
C GLU A 200 17.39 -5.06 -28.54
N GLU A 201 18.25 -5.97 -29.01
CA GLU A 201 19.55 -6.23 -28.42
C GLU A 201 20.63 -5.40 -29.14
N PHE A 202 21.34 -4.59 -28.37
CA PHE A 202 22.47 -3.80 -28.80
C PHE A 202 23.77 -4.51 -28.40
N GLN A 203 24.60 -4.82 -29.39
CA GLN A 203 25.92 -5.40 -29.16
C GLN A 203 26.97 -4.29 -29.24
N VAL A 204 27.61 -3.97 -28.12
CA VAL A 204 28.60 -2.87 -28.02
C VAL A 204 30.00 -3.47 -27.96
N SER A 205 30.91 -3.06 -28.85
CA SER A 205 32.31 -3.46 -28.87
C SER A 205 33.22 -2.27 -29.14
N CYS A 206 34.30 -2.09 -28.38
CA CYS A 206 35.22 -0.96 -28.54
C CYS A 206 36.66 -1.39 -28.80
N ASN A 207 37.46 -0.57 -29.48
CA ASN A 207 38.87 -0.87 -29.75
C ASN A 207 39.82 -0.63 -28.55
N LYS A 208 39.26 -0.22 -27.41
CA LYS A 208 39.91 -0.09 -26.10
C LYS A 208 39.03 -0.76 -25.05
N ASN A 209 39.59 -0.99 -23.86
CA ASN A 209 38.81 -1.47 -22.71
C ASN A 209 37.69 -0.48 -22.41
N PHE A 210 36.50 -0.98 -22.14
CA PHE A 210 35.31 -0.17 -22.01
C PHE A 210 34.33 -0.77 -21.02
N ILE A 211 33.45 0.09 -20.51
CA ILE A 211 32.25 -0.29 -19.80
C ILE A 211 31.03 0.16 -20.59
N ALA A 212 29.94 -0.56 -20.43
CA ALA A 212 28.65 -0.15 -20.97
C ALA A 212 27.53 -0.48 -19.97
N THR A 213 26.52 0.39 -19.91
CA THR A 213 25.36 0.23 -19.06
C THR A 213 24.12 0.91 -19.67
N LEU A 214 22.96 0.58 -19.13
CA LEU A 214 21.70 1.22 -19.46
C LEU A 214 21.31 2.15 -18.32
N LEU A 215 20.93 3.37 -18.66
CA LEU A 215 20.42 4.35 -17.72
C LEU A 215 18.96 4.66 -18.08
N TYR A 216 18.14 4.95 -17.09
CA TYR A 216 16.75 5.33 -17.32
C TYR A 216 16.32 6.46 -16.40
N LYS A 217 15.27 7.17 -16.82
CA LYS A 217 14.62 8.19 -15.99
C LYS A 217 13.18 8.41 -16.41
N ASN A 218 12.39 8.92 -15.48
CA ASN A 218 11.13 9.58 -15.80
C ASN A 218 11.41 10.86 -16.62
N GLN A 219 10.69 11.05 -17.72
CA GLN A 219 10.81 12.23 -18.59
C GLN A 219 10.65 13.57 -17.85
N ASN A 220 9.84 13.57 -16.79
CA ASN A 220 9.54 14.73 -15.96
C ASN A 220 10.48 14.87 -14.76
N SER A 221 11.39 13.91 -14.54
CA SER A 221 12.38 13.93 -13.46
C SER A 221 13.79 14.24 -13.99
N PRO A 222 14.61 14.99 -13.23
CA PRO A 222 16.04 15.10 -13.51
C PRO A 222 16.83 13.88 -13.02
N THR A 223 16.27 13.07 -12.11
CA THR A 223 16.94 11.90 -11.52
C THR A 223 17.18 10.85 -12.59
N ILE A 224 18.39 10.30 -12.63
CA ILE A 224 18.78 9.25 -13.58
C ILE A 224 19.20 8.04 -12.77
N TYR A 225 18.65 6.89 -13.13
CA TYR A 225 18.85 5.63 -12.46
C TYR A 225 19.73 4.75 -13.37
N PRO A 226 20.85 4.21 -12.86
CA PRO A 226 21.56 3.15 -13.55
C PRO A 226 20.77 1.85 -13.42
N LEU A 227 20.61 1.10 -14.51
CA LEU A 227 20.16 -0.28 -14.45
C LEU A 227 21.25 -1.12 -13.75
N SER A 228 20.84 -2.06 -12.92
CA SER A 228 21.77 -2.96 -12.25
C SER A 228 22.63 -3.71 -13.28
N GLY A 229 23.94 -3.85 -12.99
CA GLY A 229 24.89 -4.54 -13.88
C GLY A 229 25.57 -3.61 -14.89
N THR A 230 26.61 -2.89 -14.45
CA THR A 230 27.60 -2.32 -15.37
C THR A 230 28.50 -3.45 -15.86
N ALA A 231 28.52 -3.71 -17.16
CA ALA A 231 29.41 -4.68 -17.76
C ALA A 231 30.71 -3.99 -18.20
N SER A 232 31.83 -4.71 -18.08
CA SER A 232 33.14 -4.26 -18.52
C SER A 232 33.74 -5.32 -19.43
N GLU A 233 34.34 -4.89 -20.53
CA GLU A 233 35.01 -5.77 -21.50
C GLU A 233 36.36 -5.18 -21.91
N PRO A 234 37.37 -6.03 -22.20
CA PRO A 234 38.61 -5.57 -22.81
C PRO A 234 38.37 -5.05 -24.24
N ALA A 235 39.41 -4.46 -24.83
CA ALA A 235 39.39 -4.10 -26.24
C ALA A 235 38.93 -5.28 -27.11
N PHE A 236 38.00 -5.00 -28.03
CA PHE A 236 37.34 -5.92 -28.95
C PHE A 236 36.41 -6.95 -28.29
N GLY A 237 36.24 -6.92 -26.96
CA GLY A 237 35.16 -7.62 -26.28
C GLY A 237 33.79 -7.05 -26.67
N THR A 238 32.71 -7.76 -26.33
CA THR A 238 31.36 -7.38 -26.71
C THR A 238 30.41 -7.46 -25.52
N ILE A 239 29.67 -6.40 -25.27
CA ILE A 239 28.63 -6.33 -24.23
C ILE A 239 27.25 -6.35 -24.90
N PRO A 240 26.41 -7.38 -24.65
CA PRO A 240 25.01 -7.36 -25.04
C PRO A 240 24.19 -6.50 -24.07
N LEU A 241 23.41 -5.57 -24.59
CA LEU A 241 22.49 -4.72 -23.82
C LEU A 241 21.10 -4.78 -24.45
N LYS A 242 20.07 -5.01 -23.62
CA LYS A 242 18.67 -5.03 -24.09
C LYS A 242 17.80 -4.27 -23.11
N VAL A 243 17.03 -3.31 -23.63
CA VAL A 243 16.04 -2.57 -22.84
C VAL A 243 14.78 -3.40 -22.75
N ARG A 244 14.42 -3.83 -21.54
CA ARG A 244 13.10 -4.38 -21.21
C ARG A 244 12.43 -3.43 -20.25
N SER A 245 11.30 -2.86 -20.66
CA SER A 245 10.58 -1.89 -19.86
C SER A 245 9.10 -2.05 -20.12
N LYS A 246 8.38 -2.52 -19.11
CA LYS A 246 6.94 -2.72 -19.14
C LYS A 246 6.31 -2.06 -17.91
N CYS A 247 5.02 -1.82 -18.01
CA CYS A 247 4.16 -1.35 -16.94
C CYS A 247 2.78 -1.97 -17.13
N PHE A 248 1.89 -1.79 -16.16
CA PHE A 248 0.49 -2.15 -16.31
C PHE A 248 -0.40 -0.90 -16.32
N PRO A 249 -1.44 -0.86 -17.18
CA PRO A 249 -2.48 0.15 -17.10
C PRO A 249 -3.41 -0.09 -15.89
N SER A 250 -4.30 0.86 -15.60
CA SER A 250 -5.30 0.68 -14.54
C SER A 250 -6.37 -0.37 -14.88
N SER A 251 -6.64 -0.57 -16.18
CA SER A 251 -7.70 -1.45 -16.69
C SER A 251 -7.21 -2.23 -17.90
N ALA A 252 -7.79 -3.42 -18.10
CA ALA A 252 -7.50 -4.29 -19.23
C ALA A 252 -7.57 -3.55 -20.58
N GLY A 253 -6.58 -3.81 -21.45
CA GLY A 253 -6.46 -3.15 -22.76
C GLY A 253 -6.15 -1.64 -22.73
N GLY A 254 -5.82 -1.07 -21.56
CA GLY A 254 -5.34 0.30 -21.45
C GLY A 254 -3.91 0.46 -21.97
N ASN A 255 -3.56 1.67 -22.43
CA ASN A 255 -2.22 1.98 -22.94
C ASN A 255 -1.44 2.98 -22.06
N THR A 256 -2.06 3.49 -21.00
CA THR A 256 -1.43 4.43 -20.08
C THR A 256 -1.07 3.68 -18.82
N CYS A 257 0.22 3.69 -18.47
CA CYS A 257 0.71 3.06 -17.25
C CYS A 257 0.04 3.65 -16.01
N ASP A 258 -0.28 2.79 -15.05
CA ASP A 258 -0.74 3.16 -13.72
C ASP A 258 0.25 2.64 -12.69
N TYR A 259 0.73 3.53 -11.82
CA TYR A 259 1.79 3.21 -10.86
C TYR A 259 1.36 2.11 -9.88
N GLU A 260 0.21 2.29 -9.24
CA GLU A 260 -0.28 1.39 -8.21
C GLU A 260 -0.61 0.01 -8.78
N SER A 261 -1.28 -0.03 -9.94
CA SER A 261 -1.56 -1.28 -10.65
C SER A 261 -0.28 -2.00 -11.04
N THR A 262 0.75 -1.27 -11.48
CA THR A 262 2.04 -1.87 -11.82
C THR A 262 2.75 -2.45 -10.60
N ALA A 263 2.72 -1.74 -9.48
CA ALA A 263 3.36 -2.18 -8.23
C ALA A 263 2.71 -3.45 -7.67
N TRP A 264 1.37 -3.49 -7.57
CA TRP A 264 0.65 -4.67 -7.10
C TRP A 264 0.75 -5.85 -8.09
N ALA A 265 0.66 -5.61 -9.39
CA ALA A 265 0.80 -6.68 -10.38
C ALA A 265 2.20 -7.28 -10.40
N ALA A 266 3.26 -6.45 -10.34
CA ALA A 266 4.63 -6.95 -10.21
C ALA A 266 4.81 -7.75 -8.92
N LEU A 267 4.19 -7.33 -7.81
CA LEU A 267 4.27 -8.06 -6.55
C LEU A 267 3.58 -9.43 -6.65
N ALA A 268 2.35 -9.47 -7.18
CA ALA A 268 1.63 -10.72 -7.40
C ALA A 268 2.37 -11.68 -8.34
N LEU A 269 2.97 -11.17 -9.41
CA LEU A 269 3.77 -11.96 -10.34
C LEU A 269 5.08 -12.46 -9.72
N SER A 270 5.71 -11.66 -8.86
CA SER A 270 6.91 -12.06 -8.10
C SER A 270 6.61 -13.23 -7.16
N GLU A 271 5.48 -13.19 -6.44
CA GLU A 271 5.03 -14.28 -5.55
C GLU A 271 4.77 -15.58 -6.31
N LYS A 272 4.48 -15.50 -7.61
CA LYS A 272 4.24 -16.64 -8.49
C LYS A 272 5.45 -17.01 -9.35
N ASP A 273 6.65 -16.58 -8.95
CA ASP A 273 7.93 -16.91 -9.60
C ASP A 273 8.09 -16.39 -11.04
N TYR A 274 7.29 -15.43 -11.49
CA TYR A 274 7.52 -14.79 -12.78
C TYR A 274 8.68 -13.80 -12.71
N ASN A 275 9.41 -13.64 -13.82
CA ASN A 275 10.42 -12.60 -13.93
C ASN A 275 9.74 -11.22 -14.02
N ILE A 276 10.02 -10.37 -13.04
CA ILE A 276 9.46 -9.01 -12.94
C ILE A 276 10.48 -7.89 -13.23
N GLU A 277 11.70 -8.23 -13.65
CA GLU A 277 12.80 -7.28 -13.93
C GLU A 277 12.39 -6.19 -14.93
N GLU A 278 11.50 -6.50 -15.87
CA GLU A 278 11.03 -5.53 -16.87
C GLU A 278 10.08 -4.46 -16.31
N PHE A 279 9.49 -4.68 -15.13
CA PHE A 279 8.60 -3.70 -14.46
C PHE A 279 9.36 -2.79 -13.47
N ILE A 280 10.49 -3.27 -12.94
CA ILE A 280 11.28 -2.55 -11.92
C ILE A 280 11.68 -1.13 -12.37
N PRO A 281 12.20 -0.88 -13.59
CA PRO A 281 12.60 0.46 -13.99
C PRO A 281 11.47 1.49 -13.95
N TYR A 282 10.25 1.06 -14.30
CA TYR A 282 9.07 1.92 -14.22
C TYR A 282 8.71 2.23 -12.77
N ILE A 283 8.62 1.21 -11.90
CA ILE A 283 8.29 1.39 -10.48
C ILE A 283 9.32 2.31 -9.80
N VAL A 284 10.61 2.10 -10.04
CA VAL A 284 11.68 2.92 -9.45
C VAL A 284 11.62 4.37 -9.98
N ALA A 285 11.58 4.58 -11.29
CA ALA A 285 11.66 5.93 -11.85
C ALA A 285 10.40 6.77 -11.61
N MET A 286 9.25 6.13 -11.38
CA MET A 286 7.98 6.80 -11.14
C MET A 286 7.68 7.03 -9.66
N SER A 287 8.51 6.50 -8.75
CA SER A 287 8.36 6.62 -7.29
C SER A 287 8.21 8.06 -6.82
N ASP A 288 9.09 8.96 -7.26
CA ASP A 288 9.11 10.37 -6.85
C ASP A 288 7.81 11.12 -7.16
N SER A 289 7.16 10.79 -8.27
CA SER A 289 5.86 11.36 -8.66
C SER A 289 4.66 10.67 -8.04
N ASN A 290 4.87 9.52 -7.39
CA ASN A 290 3.81 8.64 -6.87
C ASN A 290 3.96 8.36 -5.37
N LYS A 291 4.55 9.30 -4.62
CA LYS A 291 4.78 9.18 -3.16
C LYS A 291 3.53 8.81 -2.36
N ARG A 292 2.33 9.18 -2.85
CA ARG A 292 1.03 8.85 -2.25
C ARG A 292 0.74 7.36 -2.06
N TYR A 293 1.51 6.48 -2.71
CA TYR A 293 1.36 5.02 -2.65
C TYR A 293 2.50 4.33 -1.87
N LEU A 294 3.28 5.10 -1.11
CA LEU A 294 4.45 4.62 -0.38
C LEU A 294 5.43 3.76 -1.23
N PRO A 295 5.98 4.30 -2.35
CA PRO A 295 6.83 3.56 -3.28
C PRO A 295 7.95 2.73 -2.67
N ASN A 296 8.61 3.24 -1.62
CA ASN A 296 9.74 2.57 -0.97
C ASN A 296 9.35 1.18 -0.45
N ALA A 297 8.12 1.00 0.03
CA ALA A 297 7.63 -0.31 0.48
C ALA A 297 7.56 -1.31 -0.68
N PHE A 298 6.95 -0.92 -1.82
CA PHE A 298 6.88 -1.79 -2.99
C PHE A 298 8.25 -2.09 -3.59
N ILE A 299 9.10 -1.07 -3.73
CA ILE A 299 10.43 -1.27 -4.32
C ILE A 299 11.26 -2.19 -3.42
N TYR A 300 11.19 -2.03 -2.10
CA TYR A 300 11.88 -2.93 -1.18
C TYR A 300 11.36 -4.36 -1.32
N MET A 301 10.05 -4.59 -1.28
CA MET A 301 9.47 -5.95 -1.45
C MET A 301 9.88 -6.61 -2.77
N LEU A 302 9.99 -5.83 -3.86
CA LEU A 302 10.30 -6.36 -5.20
C LEU A 302 11.79 -6.55 -5.49
N THR A 303 12.66 -5.83 -4.78
CA THR A 303 14.11 -5.77 -5.13
C THR A 303 15.02 -6.19 -3.99
N ASN A 304 14.53 -6.19 -2.75
CA ASN A 304 15.32 -6.34 -1.52
C ASN A 304 16.49 -5.34 -1.42
N TYR A 305 16.38 -4.19 -2.08
CA TYR A 305 17.41 -3.15 -2.00
C TYR A 305 17.29 -2.38 -0.68
N ASP A 306 18.28 -2.58 0.19
CA ASP A 306 18.35 -2.05 1.55
C ASP A 306 18.23 -0.52 1.65
N ASP A 307 18.59 0.22 0.60
CA ASP A 307 18.42 1.67 0.53
C ASP A 307 16.94 2.06 0.64
N TYR A 308 16.02 1.28 0.07
CA TYR A 308 14.58 1.57 0.14
C TYR A 308 13.98 1.22 1.49
N ALA A 309 14.44 0.15 2.14
CA ALA A 309 14.10 -0.13 3.54
C ALA A 309 14.59 0.98 4.47
N THR A 310 15.84 1.42 4.29
CA THR A 310 16.44 2.52 5.04
C THR A 310 15.64 3.81 4.87
N ASN A 311 15.32 4.20 3.63
CA ASN A 311 14.50 5.37 3.36
C ASN A 311 13.11 5.23 3.98
N LEU A 312 12.50 4.05 3.90
CA LEU A 312 11.20 3.80 4.50
C LEU A 312 11.24 3.94 6.03
N ILE A 313 12.26 3.39 6.69
CA ILE A 313 12.47 3.52 8.15
C ILE A 313 12.66 5.00 8.53
N GLN A 314 13.42 5.76 7.74
CA GLN A 314 13.64 7.20 7.94
C GLN A 314 12.38 8.04 7.68
N ASP A 315 11.49 7.59 6.78
CA ASP A 315 10.22 8.24 6.47
C ASP A 315 9.14 8.01 7.55
N GLN A 316 9.44 7.26 8.62
CA GLN A 316 8.51 7.08 9.73
C GLN A 316 8.23 8.43 10.41
N ASN A 317 6.95 8.74 10.60
CA ASN A 317 6.57 9.92 11.37
C ASN A 317 6.91 9.73 12.83
N LEU A 318 7.19 10.83 13.53
CA LEU A 318 7.54 10.83 14.95
C LEU A 318 6.48 10.17 15.85
N GLY A 319 5.22 10.14 15.42
CA GLY A 319 4.14 9.39 16.06
C GLY A 319 4.21 7.86 15.92
N ASN A 320 5.33 7.32 15.44
CA ASN A 320 5.57 5.90 15.17
C ASN A 320 4.59 5.29 14.16
N TYR A 321 4.34 5.99 13.06
CA TYR A 321 3.49 5.50 11.98
C TYR A 321 3.96 6.03 10.63
N TRP A 322 3.57 5.36 9.55
CA TRP A 322 3.78 5.84 8.19
C TRP A 322 2.51 6.45 7.62
N GLU A 323 2.67 7.58 6.95
CA GLU A 323 1.61 8.21 6.17
C GLU A 323 2.26 8.85 4.95
N ALA A 324 1.90 8.36 3.78
CA ALA A 324 2.46 8.83 2.53
C ALA A 324 2.07 10.30 2.27
N PRO A 325 2.96 11.12 1.68
CA PRO A 325 2.62 12.47 1.25
C PRO A 325 1.42 12.46 0.29
N ALA A 326 0.33 13.13 0.68
CA ALA A 326 -0.95 13.09 -0.03
C ALA A 326 -1.46 11.67 -0.27
N SER A 327 -1.37 10.82 0.77
CA SER A 327 -1.73 9.41 0.76
C SER A 327 -2.98 9.13 -0.07
N ALA A 328 -2.91 8.08 -0.90
CA ALA A 328 -4.06 7.57 -1.61
C ALA A 328 -5.10 6.93 -0.67
N TYR A 329 -4.65 6.55 0.52
CA TYR A 329 -5.42 5.87 1.54
C TYR A 329 -5.38 6.69 2.83
N ASN A 330 -4.88 6.09 3.90
CA ASN A 330 -4.70 6.73 5.19
C ASN A 330 -3.49 6.10 5.89
N LYS A 331 -3.09 6.71 7.00
CA LYS A 331 -1.99 6.25 7.85
C LYS A 331 -2.08 4.78 8.31
N TYR A 332 -3.27 4.19 8.46
CA TYR A 332 -3.39 2.79 8.87
C TYR A 332 -2.97 1.85 7.73
N TYR A 333 -3.47 2.12 6.53
CA TYR A 333 -3.08 1.38 5.32
C TYR A 333 -1.59 1.54 5.03
N ASP A 334 -1.08 2.77 5.07
CA ASP A 334 0.33 3.06 4.76
C ASP A 334 1.27 2.44 5.79
N THR A 335 0.91 2.49 7.09
CA THR A 335 1.67 1.83 8.16
C THR A 335 1.64 0.31 8.00
N ALA A 336 0.49 -0.27 7.69
CA ALA A 336 0.39 -1.70 7.46
C ALA A 336 1.23 -2.14 6.26
N LEU A 337 1.19 -1.40 5.15
CA LEU A 337 2.01 -1.68 3.96
C LEU A 337 3.51 -1.57 4.27
N ALA A 338 3.92 -0.56 5.04
CA ALA A 338 5.30 -0.44 5.50
C ALA A 338 5.72 -1.65 6.35
N LEU A 339 4.88 -2.06 7.30
CA LEU A 339 5.15 -3.22 8.16
C LEU A 339 5.20 -4.53 7.38
N ILE A 340 4.34 -4.73 6.37
CA ILE A 340 4.40 -5.89 5.48
C ILE A 340 5.76 -5.92 4.78
N SER A 341 6.20 -4.78 4.23
CA SER A 341 7.49 -4.69 3.55
C SER A 341 8.69 -4.90 4.48
N LEU A 342 8.60 -4.44 5.73
CA LEU A 342 9.70 -4.51 6.72
C LEU A 342 9.53 -5.66 7.72
N SER A 343 8.71 -6.67 7.43
CA SER A 343 8.24 -7.60 8.47
C SER A 343 9.35 -8.48 9.08
N SER A 344 10.45 -8.72 8.36
CA SER A 344 11.67 -9.38 8.88
C SER A 344 12.67 -8.45 9.55
N SER A 345 12.46 -7.13 9.52
CA SER A 345 13.33 -6.18 10.20
C SER A 345 13.03 -6.15 11.70
N SER A 346 14.10 -6.19 12.50
CA SER A 346 14.05 -6.01 13.96
C SER A 346 14.13 -4.54 14.38
N ALA A 347 14.14 -3.60 13.43
CA ALA A 347 14.32 -2.19 13.72
C ALA A 347 13.28 -1.67 14.73
N GLU A 348 13.73 -0.83 15.67
CA GLU A 348 12.89 -0.23 16.71
C GLU A 348 11.63 0.45 16.14
N GLN A 349 11.73 1.04 14.95
CA GLN A 349 10.65 1.67 14.22
C GLN A 349 9.52 0.68 13.88
N VAL A 350 9.86 -0.55 13.49
CA VAL A 350 8.88 -1.61 13.19
C VAL A 350 8.13 -1.98 14.46
N VAL A 351 8.83 -2.18 15.57
CA VAL A 351 8.24 -2.51 16.87
C VAL A 351 7.28 -1.40 17.32
N LYS A 352 7.75 -0.15 17.32
CA LYS A 352 6.93 1.00 17.74
C LYS A 352 5.69 1.22 16.87
N SER A 353 5.78 0.91 15.57
CA SER A 353 4.62 0.99 14.69
C SER A 353 3.58 -0.10 14.93
N LYS A 354 4.01 -1.32 15.29
CA LYS A 354 3.09 -2.36 15.74
C LYS A 354 2.36 -1.91 17.01
N ASP A 355 3.09 -1.35 17.97
CA ASP A 355 2.51 -0.82 19.20
C ASP A 355 1.55 0.34 18.93
N TRP A 356 1.90 1.26 18.02
CA TRP A 356 1.03 2.34 17.59
C TRP A 356 -0.27 1.85 16.94
N LEU A 357 -0.21 0.83 16.07
CA LEU A 357 -1.41 0.24 15.48
C LEU A 357 -2.33 -0.33 16.57
N LEU A 358 -1.78 -1.11 17.51
CA LEU A 358 -2.55 -1.65 18.63
C LEU A 358 -3.12 -0.53 19.52
N PHE A 359 -2.34 0.52 19.79
CA PHE A 359 -2.81 1.67 20.57
C PHE A 359 -3.94 2.44 19.90
N SER A 360 -3.84 2.65 18.59
CA SER A 360 -4.74 3.49 17.78
C SER A 360 -6.03 2.79 17.32
N GLN A 361 -6.21 1.52 17.69
CA GLN A 361 -7.44 0.75 17.45
C GLN A 361 -8.64 1.42 18.14
N ALA A 362 -9.76 1.56 17.42
CA ALA A 362 -10.97 2.12 17.99
C ALA A 362 -11.61 1.17 19.03
N SER A 363 -12.53 1.69 19.85
CA SER A 363 -13.22 0.91 20.89
C SER A 363 -14.04 -0.25 20.35
N ASN A 364 -14.45 -0.20 19.08
CA ASN A 364 -15.14 -1.28 18.38
C ASN A 364 -14.17 -2.31 17.75
N GLY A 365 -12.86 -2.23 18.03
CA GLY A 365 -11.85 -3.13 17.48
C GLY A 365 -11.36 -2.78 16.07
N CYS A 366 -12.02 -1.86 15.38
CA CYS A 366 -11.67 -1.56 13.98
C CYS A 366 -10.58 -0.48 13.86
N TRP A 367 -9.85 -0.52 12.74
CA TRP A 367 -9.03 0.61 12.28
C TRP A 367 -9.79 1.43 11.24
N ALA A 368 -9.86 2.75 11.44
CA ALA A 368 -10.65 3.67 10.62
C ALA A 368 -12.13 3.28 10.40
N ASN A 369 -12.67 2.35 11.20
CA ASN A 369 -13.98 1.74 11.00
C ASN A 369 -14.18 1.16 9.57
N SER A 370 -13.11 0.68 8.94
CA SER A 370 -13.01 0.33 7.51
C SER A 370 -12.61 -1.14 7.34
N ILE A 371 -13.26 -1.87 6.43
CA ILE A 371 -12.92 -3.29 6.14
C ILE A 371 -11.50 -3.37 5.60
N ARG A 372 -11.19 -2.58 4.57
CA ARG A 372 -9.87 -2.53 3.94
C ARG A 372 -8.75 -2.27 4.95
N ASP A 373 -8.92 -1.24 5.78
CA ASP A 373 -7.85 -0.79 6.66
C ASP A 373 -7.67 -1.75 7.85
N THR A 374 -8.77 -2.28 8.41
CA THR A 374 -8.70 -3.34 9.42
C THR A 374 -8.05 -4.60 8.87
N ALA A 375 -8.44 -5.06 7.68
CA ALA A 375 -7.90 -6.27 7.08
C ALA A 375 -6.40 -6.18 6.79
N ILE A 376 -5.92 -5.10 6.15
CA ILE A 376 -4.48 -4.96 5.88
C ILE A 376 -3.67 -4.78 7.16
N VAL A 377 -4.21 -4.11 8.20
CA VAL A 377 -3.54 -3.99 9.50
C VAL A 377 -3.41 -5.36 10.17
N LEU A 378 -4.47 -6.16 10.18
CA LEU A 378 -4.43 -7.52 10.73
C LEU A 378 -3.46 -8.40 9.96
N TRP A 379 -3.44 -8.30 8.62
CA TRP A 379 -2.46 -9.00 7.80
C TRP A 379 -1.02 -8.60 8.18
N ALA A 380 -0.74 -7.31 8.35
CA ALA A 380 0.58 -6.80 8.71
C ALA A 380 1.02 -7.18 10.15
N LEU A 381 0.10 -7.18 11.11
CA LEU A 381 0.40 -7.46 12.51
C LEU A 381 0.58 -8.96 12.77
N GLU A 382 -0.30 -9.77 12.19
CA GLU A 382 -0.33 -11.20 12.46
C GLU A 382 0.42 -12.01 11.43
N GLY A 383 0.26 -11.69 10.14
CA GLY A 383 0.80 -12.52 9.05
C GLY A 383 0.37 -13.99 9.20
N ARG A 384 -0.91 -14.23 9.44
CA ARG A 384 -1.48 -15.59 9.52
C ARG A 384 -1.23 -16.31 8.20
N SER A 385 -0.84 -17.57 8.31
CA SER A 385 -0.67 -18.44 7.16
C SER A 385 -2.04 -18.81 6.61
N GLY A 386 -2.17 -18.88 5.29
CA GLY A 386 -3.45 -19.19 4.68
C GLY A 386 -3.92 -20.61 4.97
N ARG A 387 -5.17 -20.91 4.59
CA ARG A 387 -5.78 -22.23 4.76
C ARG A 387 -5.97 -22.84 3.38
N GLY A 388 -5.30 -23.96 3.10
CA GLY A 388 -5.47 -24.66 1.83
C GLY A 388 -6.88 -25.25 1.70
N GLY A 389 -7.54 -25.02 0.58
CA GLY A 389 -8.85 -25.59 0.22
C GLY A 389 -8.81 -27.12 0.06
N GLY A 390 -8.72 -27.86 1.17
CA GLY A 390 -8.51 -29.31 1.08
C GLY A 390 -8.23 -30.02 2.39
N GLY A 391 -8.92 -29.63 3.47
CA GLY A 391 -8.97 -30.40 4.72
C GLY A 391 -7.93 -29.99 5.76
N SER A 392 -8.38 -29.26 6.79
CA SER A 392 -7.90 -29.18 8.18
C SER A 392 -6.38 -29.17 8.48
N GLY A 393 -5.50 -29.00 7.49
CA GLY A 393 -4.08 -28.75 7.66
C GLY A 393 -3.85 -27.27 7.41
N GLY A 394 -3.87 -26.46 8.46
CA GLY A 394 -3.43 -25.06 8.34
C GLY A 394 -2.01 -25.02 7.76
N VAL A 395 -1.72 -24.05 6.90
CA VAL A 395 -0.36 -23.86 6.40
C VAL A 395 0.55 -23.61 7.61
N THR A 396 1.62 -24.38 7.76
CA THR A 396 2.51 -24.27 8.93
C THR A 396 3.39 -23.05 8.76
N ARG A 397 3.48 -22.16 9.75
CA ARG A 397 4.43 -21.04 9.69
C ARG A 397 5.86 -21.57 9.68
N CYS A 398 6.74 -20.86 8.98
CA CYS A 398 8.16 -21.18 8.96
C CYS A 398 8.74 -21.35 10.38
N SER A 399 8.41 -20.42 11.27
CA SER A 399 8.84 -20.46 12.68
C SER A 399 8.24 -21.62 13.49
N GLN A 400 7.03 -22.08 13.18
CA GLN A 400 6.42 -23.26 13.83
C GLN A 400 7.16 -24.55 13.50
N ALA A 401 7.80 -24.60 12.32
CA ALA A 401 8.62 -25.71 11.88
C ALA A 401 10.10 -25.58 12.29
N ASN A 402 10.46 -24.57 13.09
CA ASN A 402 11.84 -24.19 13.41
C ASN A 402 12.71 -23.85 12.18
N PHE A 403 12.09 -23.23 11.17
CA PHE A 403 12.75 -22.66 10.01
C PHE A 403 12.76 -21.12 10.09
N PHE A 404 13.46 -20.49 9.15
CA PHE A 404 13.72 -19.05 9.17
C PHE A 404 13.09 -18.35 7.97
N CYS A 405 12.40 -17.23 8.22
CA CYS A 405 11.98 -16.34 7.16
C CYS A 405 13.12 -15.40 6.82
N ILE A 406 13.70 -15.58 5.64
CA ILE A 406 14.80 -14.75 5.14
C ILE A 406 14.50 -14.33 3.70
N PRO A 407 15.10 -13.23 3.20
CA PRO A 407 14.94 -12.82 1.82
C PRO A 407 15.22 -13.98 0.87
N LYS A 408 14.38 -14.16 -0.15
CA LYS A 408 14.51 -15.28 -1.09
C LYS A 408 15.89 -15.39 -1.74
N THR A 409 16.54 -14.25 -1.98
CA THR A 409 17.91 -14.17 -2.53
C THR A 409 18.99 -14.70 -1.60
N ASP A 410 18.72 -14.78 -0.30
CA ASP A 410 19.63 -15.29 0.72
C ASP A 410 19.33 -16.76 1.09
N CYS A 411 18.26 -17.35 0.56
CA CYS A 411 17.95 -18.77 0.75
C CYS A 411 18.42 -19.61 -0.45
N PRO A 412 19.42 -20.49 -0.28
CA PRO A 412 19.81 -21.45 -1.31
C PRO A 412 18.63 -22.34 -1.70
N SER A 413 18.49 -22.66 -2.99
CA SER A 413 17.35 -23.45 -3.48
C SER A 413 17.23 -24.86 -2.87
N GLU A 414 18.30 -25.39 -2.27
CA GLU A 414 18.32 -26.67 -1.54
C GLU A 414 17.74 -26.59 -0.12
N ASP A 415 17.75 -25.38 0.45
CA ASP A 415 17.23 -25.05 1.77
C ASP A 415 15.87 -24.35 1.72
N ASP A 416 15.45 -23.89 0.54
CA ASP A 416 14.13 -23.30 0.32
C ASP A 416 13.02 -24.34 0.50
N VAL A 417 12.17 -24.08 1.48
CA VAL A 417 10.98 -24.87 1.81
C VAL A 417 9.71 -24.02 1.74
N GLY A 418 9.77 -22.84 1.11
CA GLY A 418 8.65 -21.90 1.00
C GLY A 418 7.37 -22.52 0.44
N ASN A 419 7.47 -23.56 -0.38
CA ASN A 419 6.31 -24.28 -0.91
C ASN A 419 5.42 -24.95 0.15
N ASN A 420 5.95 -25.22 1.34
CA ASN A 420 5.20 -25.90 2.42
C ASN A 420 5.03 -25.03 3.67
N TYR A 421 5.72 -23.88 3.73
CA TYR A 421 5.79 -23.06 4.93
C TYR A 421 5.69 -21.59 4.59
N PHE A 422 4.93 -20.86 5.40
CA PHE A 422 4.61 -19.47 5.14
C PHE A 422 5.47 -18.50 5.96
N CYS A 423 5.86 -17.41 5.30
CA CYS A 423 6.49 -16.23 5.90
C CYS A 423 5.54 -15.03 5.79
N SER A 424 5.54 -14.19 6.83
CA SER A 424 4.64 -13.03 6.88
C SER A 424 5.02 -11.92 5.90
N SER A 425 6.30 -11.85 5.50
CA SER A 425 6.76 -10.97 4.43
C SER A 425 6.52 -11.58 3.07
N LEU A 426 6.13 -10.76 2.10
CA LEU A 426 6.12 -11.14 0.69
C LEU A 426 7.54 -11.19 0.10
N SER A 427 8.52 -10.48 0.69
CA SER A 427 9.91 -10.54 0.23
C SER A 427 10.67 -11.81 0.63
N ASP A 428 10.13 -12.57 1.57
CA ASP A 428 10.85 -13.60 2.30
C ASP A 428 10.36 -14.99 1.89
N THR A 429 11.29 -15.94 1.83
CA THR A 429 10.96 -17.35 1.71
C THR A 429 11.28 -18.07 3.01
N CYS A 430 10.62 -19.21 3.24
CA CYS A 430 10.95 -20.06 4.36
C CYS A 430 12.18 -20.91 4.03
N CYS A 431 13.23 -20.75 4.82
CA CYS A 431 14.51 -21.42 4.63
C CYS A 431 14.86 -22.31 5.82
N LYS A 432 15.39 -23.52 5.55
CA LYS A 432 15.83 -24.43 6.62
C LYS A 432 16.95 -23.86 7.49
N THR A 433 17.79 -23.03 6.88
CA THR A 433 18.97 -22.42 7.49
C THR A 433 18.83 -20.91 7.41
N GLU A 434 19.26 -20.21 8.47
CA GLU A 434 19.16 -18.75 8.52
C GLU A 434 20.16 -18.07 7.56
N ASN A 435 21.14 -18.81 7.04
CA ASN A 435 22.20 -18.35 6.11
C ASN A 435 22.78 -16.97 6.46
N LEU A 436 22.90 -16.70 7.77
CA LEU A 436 23.44 -15.45 8.25
C LEU A 436 24.86 -15.28 7.70
N LYS A 437 25.19 -14.07 7.27
CA LYS A 437 26.56 -13.67 6.95
C LYS A 437 27.13 -12.94 8.17
N SER A 438 28.44 -12.74 8.22
CA SER A 438 29.01 -11.79 9.17
C SER A 438 28.54 -10.37 8.84
N CYS A 439 28.53 -9.49 9.84
CA CYS A 439 28.10 -8.12 9.64
C CYS A 439 28.95 -7.42 8.57
N SER A 440 30.25 -7.72 8.55
CA SER A 440 31.17 -7.21 7.53
C SER A 440 30.86 -7.71 6.11
N GLU A 441 30.35 -8.93 5.96
CA GLU A 441 29.95 -9.50 4.66
C GLU A 441 28.64 -8.92 4.15
N TYR A 442 27.73 -8.53 5.06
CA TYR A 442 26.59 -7.67 4.72
C TYR A 442 27.01 -6.24 4.38
N GLY A 443 28.30 -5.88 4.55
CA GLY A 443 28.78 -4.52 4.38
C GLY A 443 28.36 -3.59 5.52
N GLY A 444 27.90 -4.14 6.65
CA GLY A 444 27.43 -3.41 7.81
C GLY A 444 28.49 -3.17 8.88
N THR A 445 28.08 -2.43 9.91
CA THR A 445 28.88 -2.11 11.10
C THR A 445 27.99 -2.16 12.35
N THR A 446 28.55 -2.36 13.54
CA THR A 446 27.78 -2.22 14.79
C THR A 446 27.70 -0.75 15.20
N CYS A 447 26.50 -0.29 15.57
CA CYS A 447 26.32 1.09 16.04
C CYS A 447 26.78 1.27 17.50
N ALA A 448 27.15 2.50 17.86
CA ALA A 448 27.36 2.85 19.27
C ALA A 448 26.02 2.88 20.01
N SER A 449 26.02 2.68 21.33
CA SER A 449 24.80 2.56 22.14
C SER A 449 23.92 3.82 22.18
N ASP A 450 24.47 4.98 21.81
CA ASP A 450 23.77 6.26 21.67
C ASP A 450 23.19 6.49 20.26
N LYS A 451 23.40 5.54 19.35
CA LYS A 451 22.95 5.60 17.97
C LYS A 451 21.91 4.54 17.67
N ILE A 452 21.03 4.84 16.73
CA ILE A 452 20.07 3.90 16.16
C ILE A 452 20.53 3.56 14.75
N CYS A 453 20.52 2.26 14.47
CA CYS A 453 20.71 1.77 13.12
C CYS A 453 19.45 1.99 12.28
N THR A 454 19.60 2.52 11.07
CA THR A 454 18.47 2.71 10.15
C THR A 454 18.04 1.42 9.44
N ASN A 455 18.84 0.36 9.44
CA ASN A 455 18.52 -0.95 8.88
C ASN A 455 19.34 -2.04 9.59
N GLU A 456 18.77 -2.59 10.63
CA GLU A 456 19.38 -3.63 11.46
C GLU A 456 19.07 -5.01 10.88
N LYS A 457 20.12 -5.84 10.78
CA LYS A 457 20.04 -7.25 10.41
C LYS A 457 20.75 -8.08 11.46
N LYS A 458 20.25 -9.29 11.67
CA LYS A 458 20.97 -10.29 12.44
C LYS A 458 22.16 -10.81 11.62
N ALA A 459 23.30 -11.03 12.26
CA ALA A 459 24.51 -11.56 11.64
C ALA A 459 25.12 -12.69 12.50
N ILE A 460 26.04 -13.48 11.94
CA ILE A 460 26.70 -14.58 12.69
C ILE A 460 27.47 -14.04 13.90
N ASP A 461 28.09 -12.87 13.75
CA ASP A 461 29.02 -12.27 14.69
C ASP A 461 28.41 -11.19 15.60
N THR A 462 27.17 -10.76 15.32
CA THR A 462 26.45 -9.77 16.12
C THR A 462 24.94 -9.83 15.83
N ASP A 463 24.12 -9.62 16.85
CA ASP A 463 22.67 -9.46 16.69
C ASP A 463 22.29 -8.04 16.22
N GLU A 464 23.22 -7.08 16.29
CA GLU A 464 23.01 -5.64 16.02
C GLU A 464 23.78 -5.17 14.78
N CYS A 465 23.77 -5.94 13.69
CA CYS A 465 24.48 -5.53 12.48
C CYS A 465 23.72 -4.41 11.76
N CYS A 466 24.34 -3.23 11.68
CA CYS A 466 23.79 -2.12 10.92
C CYS A 466 24.29 -2.10 9.49
N VAL A 467 23.42 -2.46 8.54
CA VAL A 467 23.70 -2.36 7.09
C VAL A 467 23.41 -0.94 6.57
N GLY A 468 22.61 -0.17 7.31
CA GLY A 468 22.32 1.24 7.04
C GLY A 468 23.30 2.22 7.69
N GLU A 469 22.80 3.41 7.99
CA GLU A 469 23.56 4.45 8.68
C GLU A 469 23.31 4.39 10.20
N CYS A 470 24.37 4.52 11.00
CA CYS A 470 24.25 4.74 12.44
C CYS A 470 23.96 6.22 12.70
N THR A 471 22.69 6.54 12.93
CA THR A 471 22.21 7.89 13.20
C THR A 471 22.05 8.13 14.69
N ASP A 472 22.22 9.37 15.15
CA ASP A 472 21.99 9.68 16.55
C ASP A 472 20.51 9.41 16.89
N ARG A 473 20.24 8.76 18.02
CA ARG A 473 18.87 8.47 18.47
C ARG A 473 18.07 9.79 18.45
N PRO A 474 16.95 9.88 17.71
CA PRO A 474 16.15 11.09 17.71
C PRO A 474 15.74 11.36 19.15
N VAL A 475 16.04 12.56 19.63
CA VAL A 475 15.66 12.98 20.97
C VAL A 475 14.14 13.03 20.97
N THR A 476 13.52 12.01 21.59
CA THR A 476 12.06 11.96 21.76
C THR A 476 11.66 13.21 22.52
N VAL A 477 10.84 14.05 21.89
CA VAL A 477 10.36 15.27 22.51
C VAL A 477 9.20 14.91 23.43
N GLU A 478 9.21 15.45 24.65
CA GLU A 478 8.26 15.12 25.72
C GLU A 478 6.81 15.25 25.23
N CYS A 479 6.53 16.23 24.38
CA CYS A 479 5.22 16.43 23.75
C CYS A 479 4.67 15.18 23.04
N GLU A 480 5.50 14.53 22.24
CA GLU A 480 5.10 13.42 21.38
C GLU A 480 5.02 12.10 22.15
N GLU A 481 5.77 11.98 23.25
CA GLU A 481 5.67 10.85 24.19
C GLU A 481 4.25 10.75 24.80
N PHE A 482 3.59 11.89 25.01
CA PHE A 482 2.19 11.94 25.45
C PHE A 482 1.17 11.87 24.29
N GLY A 483 1.61 11.61 23.05
CA GLY A 483 0.75 11.50 21.87
C GLY A 483 0.21 12.84 21.35
N TYR A 484 0.86 13.96 21.69
CA TYR A 484 0.52 15.29 21.20
C TYR A 484 1.38 15.69 20.00
N ILE A 485 1.05 16.79 19.32
CA ILE A 485 1.73 17.21 18.09
C ILE A 485 2.41 18.56 18.31
N CYS A 486 3.70 18.64 18.04
CA CYS A 486 4.44 19.90 18.03
C CYS A 486 4.11 20.73 16.78
N LYS A 487 3.66 21.97 16.98
CA LYS A 487 3.36 22.93 15.90
C LYS A 487 3.85 24.33 16.24
N ASP A 488 4.04 25.17 15.22
CA ASP A 488 4.32 26.60 15.41
C ASP A 488 3.18 27.36 16.11
N SER A 489 1.95 26.81 16.06
CA SER A 489 0.77 27.28 16.81
C SER A 489 -0.29 26.18 16.84
N CYS A 490 -1.05 26.08 17.93
CA CYS A 490 -2.20 25.18 18.02
C CYS A 490 -3.39 25.75 17.24
N SER A 491 -4.14 24.90 16.54
CA SER A 491 -5.37 25.30 15.86
C SER A 491 -6.52 25.52 16.86
N ASP A 492 -7.61 26.17 16.44
CA ASP A 492 -8.76 26.51 17.32
C ASP A 492 -9.42 25.29 18.01
N ASN A 493 -9.18 24.08 17.51
CA ASN A 493 -9.65 22.81 18.06
C ASN A 493 -8.56 22.04 18.83
N GLN A 494 -7.50 22.74 19.23
CA GLN A 494 -6.37 22.19 19.98
C GLN A 494 -6.03 23.15 21.13
N GLU A 495 -5.64 22.59 22.27
CA GLU A 495 -5.12 23.34 23.39
C GLU A 495 -3.60 23.16 23.50
N GLU A 496 -2.92 24.25 23.85
CA GLU A 496 -1.49 24.23 24.16
C GLU A 496 -1.27 23.56 25.51
N VAL A 497 -0.40 22.55 25.52
CA VAL A 497 0.04 21.84 26.73
C VAL A 497 1.54 22.10 26.94
N GLY A 498 1.98 22.11 28.19
CA GLY A 498 3.31 22.60 28.58
C GLY A 498 4.47 21.63 28.35
N TYR A 499 4.38 20.71 27.40
CA TYR A 499 5.44 19.73 27.11
C TYR A 499 6.44 20.28 26.10
N ASP A 500 7.72 19.94 26.27
CA ASP A 500 8.78 20.42 25.39
C ASP A 500 8.69 19.80 23.99
N CYS A 501 8.86 20.64 22.98
CA CYS A 501 8.97 20.27 21.56
C CYS A 501 10.45 20.18 21.10
N GLY A 502 11.39 20.27 22.05
CA GLY A 502 12.81 20.07 21.86
C GLY A 502 13.43 21.05 20.86
N ALA A 503 14.37 20.55 20.06
CA ALA A 503 15.17 21.37 19.15
C ALA A 503 14.36 22.01 17.99
N LEU A 504 13.14 21.52 17.74
CA LEU A 504 12.25 22.08 16.72
C LEU A 504 11.61 23.40 17.18
N GLY A 505 11.51 23.63 18.50
CA GLY A 505 10.73 24.72 19.06
C GLY A 505 9.22 24.55 18.78
N GLY A 506 8.42 25.52 19.21
CA GLY A 506 6.96 25.53 19.00
C GLY A 506 6.17 25.17 20.25
N PHE A 507 4.89 24.90 20.03
CA PHE A 507 3.90 24.61 21.05
C PHE A 507 3.43 23.16 20.93
N CYS A 508 3.35 22.48 22.07
CA CYS A 508 2.78 21.15 22.11
C CYS A 508 1.26 21.24 22.10
N CYS A 509 0.61 20.66 21.08
CA CYS A 509 -0.81 20.81 20.86
C CYS A 509 -1.56 19.51 21.11
N ARG A 510 -2.46 19.53 22.10
CA ARG A 510 -3.41 18.45 22.39
C ARG A 510 -4.73 18.74 21.69
N THR A 511 -5.28 17.77 20.96
CA THR A 511 -6.62 17.92 20.40
C THR A 511 -7.64 17.92 21.52
N THR A 512 -8.35 19.03 21.72
CA THR A 512 -9.46 19.06 22.67
C THR A 512 -10.55 18.14 22.13
N PRO A 513 -11.10 17.21 22.92
CA PRO A 513 -12.32 16.51 22.53
C PRO A 513 -13.33 17.61 22.24
N GLY A 514 -13.73 17.75 20.97
CA GLY A 514 -14.64 18.82 20.58
C GLY A 514 -15.86 18.74 21.48
N ASP A 515 -16.22 19.86 22.12
CA ASP A 515 -17.45 19.95 22.89
C ASP A 515 -18.56 19.38 22.02
N GLU A 516 -19.03 18.17 22.35
CA GLU A 516 -20.21 17.60 21.74
C GLU A 516 -21.31 18.60 22.05
N GLU A 517 -21.64 19.47 21.08
CA GLU A 517 -22.74 20.41 21.19
C GLU A 517 -23.97 19.59 21.53
N GLY A 518 -24.35 19.67 22.81
CA GLY A 518 -25.16 18.66 23.46
C GLY A 518 -26.43 18.34 22.67
N ALA A 519 -26.77 17.05 22.69
CA ALA A 519 -27.99 16.43 22.18
C ALA A 519 -29.32 17.03 22.72
N TRP A 520 -29.32 18.24 23.28
CA TRP A 520 -30.50 18.97 23.73
C TRP A 520 -31.49 19.24 22.59
N TRP A 521 -31.02 19.50 21.37
CA TRP A 521 -31.90 19.66 20.21
C TRP A 521 -32.62 18.35 19.85
N ILE A 522 -31.99 17.20 20.10
CA ILE A 522 -32.58 15.86 19.88
C ILE A 522 -33.73 15.64 20.88
N TRP A 523 -33.54 15.98 22.16
CA TRP A 523 -34.60 15.91 23.18
C TRP A 523 -35.78 16.86 22.87
N LEU A 524 -35.50 18.07 22.39
CA LEU A 524 -36.54 19.01 21.96
C LEU A 524 -37.35 18.45 20.78
N LEU A 525 -36.68 17.78 19.84
CA LEU A 525 -37.30 17.15 18.68
C LEU A 525 -38.17 15.94 19.08
N ILE A 526 -37.70 15.11 20.03
CA ILE A 526 -38.48 13.98 20.59
C ILE A 526 -39.76 14.47 21.26
N ILE A 527 -39.68 15.50 22.12
CA ILE A 527 -40.85 16.07 22.80
C ILE A 527 -41.87 16.59 21.78
N LEU A 528 -41.41 17.27 20.73
CA LEU A 528 -42.28 17.80 19.68
C LEU A 528 -43.02 16.69 18.92
N ILE A 529 -42.35 15.57 18.63
CA ILE A 529 -42.97 14.40 17.99
C ILE A 529 -44.06 13.79 18.88
N VAL A 530 -43.78 13.62 20.18
CA VAL A 530 -44.75 13.04 21.12
C VAL A 530 -46.01 13.90 21.22
N VAL A 531 -45.88 15.23 21.26
CA VAL A 531 -47.02 16.16 21.29
C VAL A 531 -47.86 16.05 20.00
N VAL A 532 -47.22 15.96 18.83
CA VAL A 532 -47.93 15.79 17.55
C VAL A 532 -48.66 14.44 17.50
N LEU A 533 -48.04 13.35 17.95
CA LEU A 533 -48.68 12.04 18.00
C LEU A 533 -49.87 12.04 18.97
N ALA A 534 -49.74 12.65 20.14
CA ALA A 534 -50.84 12.80 21.10
C ALA A 534 -52.01 13.60 20.50
N ALA A 535 -51.73 14.69 19.78
CA ALA A 535 -52.75 15.49 19.09
C ALA A 535 -53.45 14.68 17.98
N ILE A 536 -52.71 13.90 17.19
CA ILE A 536 -53.26 13.02 16.16
C ILE A 536 -54.16 11.95 16.80
N ILE A 537 -53.71 11.29 17.87
CA ILE A 537 -54.48 10.27 18.59
C ILE A 537 -55.77 10.87 19.16
N TRP A 538 -55.70 12.09 19.69
CA TRP A 538 -56.85 12.79 20.26
C TRP A 538 -57.90 13.14 19.19
N VAL A 539 -57.48 13.71 18.05
CA VAL A 539 -58.37 14.07 16.92
C VAL A 539 -58.97 12.84 16.25
N PHE A 540 -58.19 11.76 16.09
CA PHE A 540 -58.64 10.53 15.44
C PHE A 540 -59.26 9.51 16.40
N ARG A 541 -59.51 9.86 17.66
CA ARG A 541 -60.07 8.98 18.69
C ARG A 541 -61.38 8.29 18.26
N ALA A 542 -62.21 8.96 17.46
CA ALA A 542 -63.45 8.40 16.93
C ALA A 542 -63.23 7.41 15.75
N ARG A 543 -62.18 7.60 14.95
CA ARG A 543 -61.88 6.74 13.78
C ARG A 543 -61.00 5.54 14.14
N LEU A 544 -60.13 5.67 15.13
CA LEU A 544 -59.33 4.56 15.67
C LEU A 544 -60.20 3.42 16.22
N LYS A 545 -61.37 3.72 16.81
CA LYS A 545 -62.34 2.71 17.25
C LYS A 545 -62.88 1.84 16.12
N LEU A 546 -63.02 2.37 14.90
CA LEU A 546 -63.45 1.61 13.72
C LEU A 546 -62.32 0.79 13.10
N PHE A 547 -61.08 1.28 13.19
CA PHE A 547 -59.91 0.56 12.68
C PHE A 547 -59.52 -0.63 13.57
N LEU A 548 -59.63 -0.46 14.89
CA LEU A 548 -59.39 -1.55 15.86
C LEU A 548 -60.44 -2.67 15.74
N PHE A 549 -61.66 -2.35 15.27
CA PHE A 549 -62.70 -3.35 15.00
C PHE A 549 -62.43 -4.15 13.71
N LYS A 550 -61.81 -3.54 12.69
CA LYS A 550 -61.40 -4.23 11.46
C LYS A 550 -60.18 -5.13 11.64
N PHE A 551 -59.26 -4.79 12.54
CA PHE A 551 -58.07 -5.61 12.80
C PHE A 551 -58.39 -6.88 13.63
N LYS A 552 -59.56 -6.94 14.28
CA LYS A 552 -59.97 -8.09 15.10
C LYS A 552 -60.84 -9.12 14.36
N SER A 553 -61.33 -8.81 13.16
CA SER A 553 -62.08 -9.78 12.33
C SER A 553 -61.14 -10.53 11.39
N LYS A 554 -60.67 -11.71 11.83
CA LYS A 554 -59.99 -12.71 11.01
C LYS A 554 -60.91 -13.16 9.86
N PHE A 555 -60.77 -12.57 8.68
CA PHE A 555 -61.33 -13.15 7.45
C PHE A 555 -60.29 -14.07 6.82
N GLN A 556 -60.47 -15.37 7.04
CA GLN A 556 -59.82 -16.44 6.28
C GLN A 556 -60.17 -16.26 4.80
N LYS A 557 -59.17 -16.06 3.95
CA LYS A 557 -59.36 -15.99 2.50
C LYS A 557 -59.02 -17.34 1.89
N GLN A 558 -60.04 -18.02 1.38
CA GLN A 558 -59.97 -19.27 0.64
C GLN A 558 -59.12 -19.16 -0.63
N LYS A 559 -58.52 -20.30 -1.02
CA LYS A 559 -57.73 -20.51 -2.23
C LYS A 559 -58.59 -20.74 -3.49
N SER A 560 -57.95 -20.45 -4.64
CA SER A 560 -58.16 -20.95 -6.01
C SER A 560 -58.98 -20.05 -6.97
N PRO A 561 -58.84 -20.15 -8.32
CA PRO A 561 -57.75 -20.69 -9.17
C PRO A 561 -57.35 -19.76 -10.37
N LYS A 562 -56.38 -20.25 -11.16
CA LYS A 562 -55.85 -19.78 -12.47
C LYS A 562 -56.86 -19.08 -13.41
N GLY A 563 -56.37 -18.04 -14.11
CA GLY A 563 -56.83 -17.71 -15.47
C GLY A 563 -56.58 -16.28 -15.92
N GLY A 564 -55.81 -16.11 -17.02
CA GLY A 564 -56.00 -15.03 -17.99
C GLY A 564 -54.98 -13.89 -18.00
N SER A 565 -54.05 -13.91 -18.97
CA SER A 565 -53.44 -12.70 -19.55
C SER A 565 -54.54 -11.81 -20.16
N PRO A 566 -54.41 -10.47 -20.16
CA PRO A 566 -53.75 -9.84 -21.31
C PRO A 566 -53.07 -8.47 -21.04
N ALA A 567 -52.30 -8.06 -22.06
CA ALA A 567 -52.00 -6.69 -22.49
C ALA A 567 -50.93 -5.87 -21.73
N ALA A 568 -49.89 -5.53 -22.50
CA ALA A 568 -48.82 -4.59 -22.19
C ALA A 568 -49.32 -3.15 -21.92
N PRO A 569 -48.69 -2.41 -20.99
CA PRO A 569 -48.86 -0.96 -20.91
C PRO A 569 -47.76 -0.21 -21.67
N ARG A 570 -48.22 0.82 -22.36
CA ARG A 570 -47.49 1.86 -23.09
C ARG A 570 -46.51 2.60 -22.18
N GLY A 571 -45.37 2.98 -22.75
CA GLY A 571 -44.34 3.79 -22.10
C GLY A 571 -44.81 5.22 -21.74
N PRO A 572 -44.09 5.88 -20.81
CA PRO A 572 -44.43 7.22 -20.33
C PRO A 572 -44.02 8.33 -21.31
N PRO A 573 -44.67 9.51 -21.24
CA PRO A 573 -44.51 10.61 -22.19
C PRO A 573 -43.26 11.45 -21.92
N GLY A 574 -42.70 12.00 -22.99
CA GLY A 574 -41.47 12.79 -23.00
C GLY A 574 -41.54 14.08 -22.17
N PHE A 575 -40.38 14.44 -21.60
CA PHE A 575 -40.15 15.68 -20.89
C PHE A 575 -39.96 16.87 -21.86
N PRO A 576 -40.41 18.09 -21.50
CA PRO A 576 -40.18 19.31 -22.27
C PRO A 576 -38.74 19.86 -22.13
N PRO A 577 -38.28 20.70 -23.08
CA PRO A 577 -36.92 21.24 -23.07
C PRO A 577 -36.68 22.23 -21.92
N ARG A 578 -35.53 22.10 -21.26
CA ARG A 578 -35.03 23.06 -20.25
C ARG A 578 -34.52 24.35 -20.92
N PRO A 579 -34.90 25.54 -20.42
CA PRO A 579 -34.35 26.83 -20.84
C PRO A 579 -32.88 27.02 -20.46
N GLY A 580 -32.13 27.68 -21.33
CA GLY A 580 -30.68 27.88 -21.23
C GLY A 580 -30.23 28.77 -20.06
N PHE A 581 -29.06 28.42 -19.51
CA PHE A 581 -28.33 29.24 -18.56
C PHE A 581 -27.50 30.32 -19.28
N PRO A 582 -27.42 31.55 -18.73
CA PRO A 582 -26.59 32.62 -19.28
C PRO A 582 -25.09 32.41 -19.00
N PRO A 583 -24.19 33.03 -19.80
CA PRO A 583 -22.75 32.86 -19.67
C PRO A 583 -22.19 33.46 -18.37
N ILE A 584 -21.43 32.64 -17.64
CA ILE A 584 -20.66 33.05 -16.47
C ILE A 584 -19.50 33.94 -16.94
N ARG A 585 -19.50 35.20 -16.47
CA ARG A 585 -18.36 36.12 -16.60
C ARG A 585 -17.18 35.60 -15.77
N ARG A 586 -16.06 35.31 -16.42
CA ARG A 586 -14.76 35.04 -15.78
C ARG A 586 -14.32 36.27 -14.97
N GLN A 587 -14.10 36.10 -13.68
CA GLN A 587 -13.39 37.09 -12.87
C GLN A 587 -11.89 37.09 -13.23
N PRO A 588 -11.22 38.26 -13.19
CA PRO A 588 -9.79 38.35 -13.40
C PRO A 588 -9.01 37.68 -12.27
N ALA A 589 -8.01 36.88 -12.63
CA ALA A 589 -7.14 36.18 -11.70
C ALA A 589 -6.34 37.18 -10.83
N PRO A 590 -6.19 36.93 -9.50
CA PRO A 590 -5.35 37.76 -8.65
C PRO A 590 -3.87 37.60 -8.99
N ALA A 591 -3.14 38.71 -8.84
CA ALA A 591 -1.71 38.81 -9.10
C ALA A 591 -0.90 37.83 -8.23
N ARG A 592 -0.01 37.06 -8.87
CA ARG A 592 0.90 36.11 -8.23
C ARG A 592 1.85 36.83 -7.28
N ARG A 593 1.89 36.41 -6.02
CA ARG A 593 2.94 36.79 -5.06
C ARG A 593 4.28 36.14 -5.47
N PRO A 594 5.42 36.80 -5.21
CA PRO A 594 6.74 36.25 -5.45
C PRO A 594 7.00 35.03 -4.57
N VAL A 595 7.45 33.94 -5.20
CA VAL A 595 7.82 32.67 -4.57
C VAL A 595 9.15 32.85 -3.81
N PRO A 596 9.30 32.34 -2.58
CA PRO A 596 10.58 32.37 -1.86
C PRO A 596 11.64 31.56 -2.61
N ARG A 597 12.86 32.10 -2.70
CA ARG A 597 14.02 31.39 -3.25
C ARG A 597 14.30 30.14 -2.42
N ARG A 598 14.12 28.96 -3.01
CA ARG A 598 14.66 27.69 -2.51
C ARG A 598 16.19 27.80 -2.43
N GLY A 599 16.74 27.42 -1.28
CA GLY A 599 18.18 27.25 -1.09
C GLY A 599 18.76 26.16 -2.00
N PRO A 600 20.10 26.08 -2.11
CA PRO A 600 20.77 25.12 -2.97
C PRO A 600 20.43 23.68 -2.56
N PRO A 601 20.26 22.75 -3.52
CA PRO A 601 19.97 21.34 -3.22
C PRO A 601 21.17 20.70 -2.49
N LYS A 602 20.88 19.98 -1.40
CA LYS A 602 21.83 19.09 -0.71
C LYS A 602 22.27 17.99 -1.69
N LYS A 603 23.57 17.64 -1.66
CA LYS A 603 24.28 16.92 -2.72
C LYS A 603 24.62 15.46 -2.37
N ASP A 604 24.03 14.88 -1.33
CA ASP A 604 24.77 13.85 -0.58
C ASP A 604 24.29 12.40 -0.78
N VAL A 605 23.46 12.08 -1.78
CA VAL A 605 22.93 10.70 -1.97
C VAL A 605 23.63 9.91 -3.10
N LEU A 606 24.45 10.56 -3.93
CA LEU A 606 25.04 9.91 -5.12
C LEU A 606 26.51 9.48 -4.93
N ASP A 607 27.15 9.85 -3.83
CA ASP A 607 28.60 9.68 -3.66
C ASP A 607 29.11 8.22 -3.54
N PRO A 608 28.41 7.23 -2.94
CA PRO A 608 28.96 5.88 -2.81
C PRO A 608 28.98 5.12 -4.15
N ILE A 609 27.97 5.31 -5.01
CA ILE A 609 27.92 4.70 -6.35
C ILE A 609 28.99 5.32 -7.25
N PHE A 610 29.14 6.65 -7.25
CA PHE A 610 30.21 7.29 -8.01
C PHE A 610 31.60 6.97 -7.46
N LYS A 611 31.75 6.74 -6.15
CA LYS A 611 33.00 6.28 -5.55
C LYS A 611 33.34 4.86 -5.99
N LYS A 612 32.38 3.94 -6.00
CA LYS A 612 32.57 2.56 -6.50
C LYS A 612 32.89 2.53 -7.99
N LEU A 613 32.22 3.35 -8.81
CA LEU A 613 32.55 3.52 -10.23
C LEU A 613 33.94 4.13 -10.44
N LYS A 614 34.35 5.10 -9.62
CA LYS A 614 35.68 5.73 -9.67
C LYS A 614 36.80 4.81 -9.19
N ASP A 615 36.53 3.93 -8.24
CA ASP A 615 37.51 2.96 -7.75
C ASP A 615 37.59 1.74 -8.67
N MET A 616 36.52 1.39 -9.40
CA MET A 616 36.54 0.41 -10.50
C MET A 616 37.17 0.95 -11.80
N SER A 617 37.21 2.28 -12.00
CA SER A 617 37.81 2.89 -13.19
C SER A 617 39.32 3.11 -13.08
N LYS A 618 39.92 2.86 -11.90
CA LYS A 618 41.38 2.84 -11.69
C LYS A 618 41.91 1.43 -11.93
#